data_AF-A0A643LE12-F1
#
_entry.id   AF-A0A643LE12-F1
#
_cell.length_a   1.000
_cell.length_b   1.000
_cell.length_c   1.000
_cell.angle_alpha   90.00
_cell.angle_beta   90.00
_cell.angle_gamma   90.00
#
_symmetry.space_group_name_H-M   'P 1'
#
loop_
_entity.id
_entity.type
_entity.pdbx_description
1 polymer ?
#
loop_
_entity_poly.entity_id
_entity_poly.type
_entity_poly.pdbx_seq_one_letter_code
_entity_poly.pdbx_strand_id
1 'polypeptide(L)'
;RVDTFNAYVMKGMKWAMSDELHLKGTPFKISRRVGHEERNKMNIHSIDLHRDGETVKEFYAVSPIDVEQEAILSIEFEEMTSVLEEKEKSIIPHVGEGYTTREIAVKLEMKKSTVQTRKTRAFLKMNPDYKPIKQKSFFLGKRMIKRNHQLGLVI
;
A
#
# COMPACT_ATOMS: atom_id res chain seq x y z
N ARG A 1 -8.24 -32.94 -52.06
CA ARG A 1 -7.03 -33.60 -52.62
C ARG A 1 -6.32 -32.53 -53.45
N VAL A 2 -4.99 -32.41 -53.35
CA VAL A 2 -4.24 -31.35 -54.04
C VAL A 2 -3.75 -31.96 -55.34
N ASP A 3 -4.55 -31.84 -56.40
CA ASP A 3 -4.37 -32.66 -57.60
C ASP A 3 -3.34 -32.08 -58.59
N THR A 4 -2.76 -30.90 -58.28
CA THR A 4 -1.71 -30.26 -59.10
C THR A 4 -0.49 -29.90 -58.26
N PHE A 5 0.71 -30.05 -58.83
CA PHE A 5 1.98 -29.67 -58.21
C PHE A 5 1.97 -28.21 -57.71
N ASN A 6 1.38 -27.30 -58.50
CA ASN A 6 1.24 -25.90 -58.11
C ASN A 6 0.44 -25.73 -56.81
N ALA A 7 -0.68 -26.45 -56.66
CA ALA A 7 -1.47 -26.36 -55.44
C ALA A 7 -0.72 -26.96 -54.22
N TYR A 8 0.19 -27.92 -54.43
CA TYR A 8 1.06 -28.46 -53.37
C TYR A 8 2.11 -27.44 -52.94
N VAL A 9 2.78 -26.82 -53.91
CA VAL A 9 3.78 -25.77 -53.67
C VAL A 9 3.15 -24.56 -52.96
N MET A 10 1.99 -24.10 -53.41
CA MET A 10 1.28 -22.98 -52.79
C MET A 10 0.88 -23.26 -51.34
N LYS A 11 0.50 -24.50 -51.01
CA LYS A 11 0.21 -24.90 -49.63
C LYS A 11 1.46 -24.89 -48.76
N GLY A 12 2.59 -25.37 -49.29
CA GLY A 12 3.88 -25.34 -48.60
C GLY A 12 4.38 -23.93 -48.35
N MET A 13 4.34 -23.06 -49.36
CA MET A 13 4.71 -21.65 -49.24
C MET A 13 3.85 -20.92 -48.21
N LYS A 14 2.53 -21.11 -48.23
CA LYS A 14 1.61 -20.53 -47.23
C LYS A 14 1.98 -20.96 -45.80
N TRP A 15 2.34 -22.23 -45.62
CA TRP A 15 2.78 -22.75 -44.32
C TRP A 15 4.10 -22.12 -43.85
N ALA A 16 5.10 -22.08 -44.73
CA ALA A 16 6.40 -21.48 -44.41
C ALA A 16 6.29 -19.98 -44.07
N MET A 17 5.49 -19.22 -44.83
CA MET A 17 5.23 -17.81 -44.56
C MET A 17 4.50 -17.60 -43.23
N SER A 18 3.53 -18.47 -42.90
CA SER A 18 2.82 -18.39 -41.62
C SER A 18 3.76 -18.67 -40.43
N ASP A 19 4.71 -19.59 -40.58
CA ASP A 19 5.69 -19.90 -39.54
C ASP A 19 6.63 -18.73 -39.28
N GLU A 20 7.16 -18.09 -40.33
CA GLU A 20 8.01 -16.91 -40.19
C GLU A 20 7.26 -15.76 -39.49
N LEU A 21 6.02 -15.48 -39.92
CA LEU A 21 5.25 -14.32 -39.41
C LEU A 21 4.73 -14.47 -37.98
N HIS A 22 4.31 -15.67 -37.57
CA HIS A 22 3.68 -15.90 -36.25
C HIS A 22 4.63 -16.43 -35.17
N LEU A 23 5.78 -17.00 -35.57
CA LEU A 23 6.74 -17.57 -34.63
C LEU A 23 8.02 -16.74 -34.50
N LYS A 24 8.54 -16.22 -35.61
CA LYS A 24 9.83 -15.51 -35.64
C LYS A 24 9.65 -13.99 -35.72
N GLY A 25 8.59 -13.53 -36.38
CA GLY A 25 8.30 -12.11 -36.60
C GLY A 25 7.60 -11.39 -35.45
N THR A 26 7.42 -12.05 -34.30
CA THR A 26 6.81 -11.44 -33.10
C THR A 26 7.61 -11.80 -31.84
N PRO A 27 7.66 -10.90 -30.84
CA PRO A 27 8.42 -11.12 -29.60
C PRO A 27 7.87 -12.26 -28.74
N PHE A 28 6.59 -12.62 -28.91
CA PHE A 28 5.98 -13.80 -28.32
C PHE A 28 5.33 -14.67 -29.39
N LYS A 29 5.17 -15.96 -29.06
CA LYS A 29 4.62 -16.97 -29.97
C LYS A 29 3.12 -16.75 -30.16
N ILE A 30 2.70 -16.47 -31.40
CA ILE A 30 1.28 -16.37 -31.76
C ILE A 30 0.83 -17.70 -32.40
N SER A 31 -0.42 -18.08 -32.13
CA SER A 31 -1.01 -19.24 -32.79
C SER A 31 -1.11 -19.03 -34.30
N ARG A 32 -0.69 -20.02 -35.09
CA ARG A 32 -0.75 -20.00 -36.56
C ARG A 32 -2.19 -19.97 -37.13
N ARG A 33 -3.19 -20.09 -36.25
CA ARG A 33 -4.62 -20.00 -36.60
C ARG A 33 -5.15 -18.57 -36.58
N VAL A 34 -4.40 -17.65 -35.98
CA VAL A 34 -4.77 -16.23 -35.88
C VAL A 34 -4.65 -15.59 -37.26
N GLY A 35 -5.65 -14.81 -37.65
CA GLY A 35 -5.66 -14.11 -38.92
C GLY A 35 -4.67 -12.94 -38.95
N HIS A 36 -4.30 -12.47 -40.14
CA HIS A 36 -3.44 -11.29 -40.28
C HIS A 36 -4.07 -10.05 -39.63
N GLU A 37 -5.39 -9.89 -39.75
CA GLU A 37 -6.14 -8.78 -39.15
C GLU A 37 -6.11 -8.80 -37.61
N GLU A 38 -6.26 -9.99 -37.01
CA GLU A 38 -6.20 -10.16 -35.56
C GLU A 38 -4.78 -9.95 -35.02
N ARG A 39 -3.77 -10.38 -35.78
CA ARG A 39 -2.36 -10.11 -35.47
C ARG A 39 -2.05 -8.62 -35.49
N ASN A 40 -2.52 -7.88 -36.50
CA ASN A 40 -2.25 -6.44 -36.60
C ASN A 40 -2.95 -5.62 -35.49
N LYS A 41 -4.01 -6.15 -34.86
CA LYS A 41 -4.62 -5.55 -33.67
C LYS A 41 -3.76 -5.72 -32.42
N MET A 42 -2.86 -6.71 -32.38
CA MET A 42 -1.87 -6.87 -31.31
C MET A 42 -0.78 -5.83 -31.53
N ASN A 43 -1.02 -4.62 -31.05
CA ASN A 43 -0.09 -3.52 -31.15
C ASN A 43 1.07 -3.74 -30.18
N ILE A 44 2.23 -4.13 -30.69
CA ILE A 44 3.43 -4.40 -29.90
C ILE A 44 4.41 -3.27 -30.15
N HIS A 45 4.67 -2.47 -29.12
CA HIS A 45 5.68 -1.42 -29.14
C HIS A 45 6.76 -1.71 -28.11
N SER A 46 7.94 -1.13 -28.32
CA SER A 46 8.98 -1.15 -27.29
C SER A 46 8.56 -0.26 -26.13
N ILE A 47 8.88 -0.70 -24.92
CA ILE A 47 8.62 0.03 -23.67
C ILE A 47 9.29 1.42 -23.69
N ASP A 48 10.37 1.58 -24.45
CA ASP A 48 11.12 2.85 -24.53
C ASP A 48 10.53 3.87 -25.54
N LEU A 49 9.51 3.51 -26.32
CA LEU A 49 8.97 4.39 -27.38
C LEU A 49 7.87 5.28 -26.80
N HIS A 50 8.24 6.43 -26.24
CA HIS A 50 7.28 7.46 -25.86
C HIS A 50 6.69 8.11 -27.13
N ARG A 51 5.41 7.87 -27.41
CA ARG A 51 4.65 8.62 -28.42
C ARG A 51 3.78 9.65 -27.72
N ASP A 52 4.05 10.92 -28.00
CA ASP A 52 3.23 12.05 -27.54
C ASP A 52 1.78 11.88 -28.06
N GLY A 53 0.88 11.37 -27.20
CA GLY A 53 -0.55 11.22 -27.49
C GLY A 53 -1.17 9.84 -27.21
N GLU A 54 -0.39 8.80 -26.87
CA GLU A 54 -0.97 7.51 -26.45
C GLU A 54 -1.35 7.58 -24.96
N THR A 55 -2.65 7.64 -24.68
CA THR A 55 -3.23 7.73 -23.33
C THR A 55 -2.81 6.56 -22.45
N VAL A 56 -1.84 6.80 -21.56
CA VAL A 56 -1.71 6.37 -20.15
C VAL A 56 -2.45 5.07 -19.78
N LYS A 57 -2.16 3.97 -20.48
CA LYS A 57 -2.41 2.60 -20.00
C LYS A 57 -1.19 1.71 -20.21
N GLU A 58 -0.01 2.34 -20.24
CA GLU A 58 1.26 1.65 -20.14
C GLU A 58 1.50 1.42 -18.66
N PHE A 59 1.44 0.16 -18.25
CA PHE A 59 1.85 -0.28 -16.92
C PHE A 59 3.36 -0.07 -16.78
N TYR A 60 3.83 1.17 -16.72
CA TYR A 60 5.03 1.42 -15.94
C TYR A 60 4.61 1.14 -14.51
N ALA A 61 5.30 0.23 -13.85
CA ALA A 61 5.21 0.10 -12.40
C ALA A 61 5.87 1.32 -11.73
N VAL A 62 5.47 2.53 -12.12
CA VAL A 62 5.76 3.73 -11.38
C VAL A 62 4.89 3.63 -10.14
N SER A 63 5.57 3.37 -9.02
CA SER A 63 4.91 3.44 -7.73
C SER A 63 4.22 4.81 -7.63
N PRO A 64 2.95 4.87 -7.20
CA PRO A 64 2.27 6.15 -6.94
C PRO A 64 2.91 6.93 -5.79
N ILE A 65 3.93 6.33 -5.13
CA ILE A 65 4.67 6.94 -4.03
C ILE A 65 5.57 8.04 -4.58
N ASP A 66 5.32 9.26 -4.11
CA ASP A 66 6.23 10.37 -4.28
C ASP A 66 7.40 10.21 -3.31
N VAL A 67 8.55 9.80 -3.85
CA VAL A 67 9.77 9.48 -3.10
C VAL A 67 10.30 10.71 -2.35
N GLU A 68 10.12 11.91 -2.91
CA GLU A 68 10.60 13.14 -2.28
C GLU A 68 9.76 13.48 -1.05
N GLN A 69 8.43 13.33 -1.14
CA GLN A 69 7.54 13.54 0.00
C GLN A 69 7.78 12.52 1.11
N GLU A 70 7.97 11.25 0.78
CA GLU A 70 8.25 10.21 1.77
C GLU A 70 9.59 10.45 2.50
N ALA A 71 10.61 10.93 1.78
CA ALA A 71 11.89 11.28 2.37
C ALA A 71 11.75 12.44 3.38
N ILE A 72 11.00 13.50 3.04
CA ILE A 72 10.75 14.63 3.94
C ILE A 72 10.01 14.18 5.20
N LEU A 73 8.93 13.38 5.05
CA LEU A 73 8.16 12.85 6.18
C LEU A 73 9.01 11.96 7.10
N SER A 74 9.96 11.21 6.53
CA SER A 74 10.86 10.36 7.30
C SER A 74 11.83 11.18 8.16
N ILE A 75 12.36 12.30 7.62
CA ILE A 75 13.22 13.23 8.37
C ILE A 75 12.42 13.88 9.51
N GLU A 76 11.22 14.39 9.22
CA GLU A 76 10.33 14.98 10.23
C GLU A 76 10.00 13.98 11.35
N PHE A 77 9.77 12.72 11.00
CA PHE A 77 9.53 11.66 11.97
C PHE A 77 10.76 11.39 12.86
N GLU A 78 11.96 11.36 12.28
CA GLU A 78 13.20 11.17 13.04
C GLU A 78 13.46 12.32 14.00
N GLU A 79 13.26 13.56 13.54
CA GLU A 79 13.39 14.77 14.37
C GLU A 79 12.41 14.75 15.55
N MET A 80 11.14 14.44 15.30
CA MET A 80 10.10 14.37 16.35
C MET A 80 10.35 13.24 17.34
N THR A 81 10.86 12.10 16.87
CA THR A 81 11.15 10.96 17.74
C THR A 81 12.47 11.12 18.50
N SER A 82 13.38 12.00 18.07
CA SER A 82 14.69 12.22 18.71
C SER A 82 14.60 12.50 20.22
N VAL A 83 13.54 13.18 20.66
CA VAL A 83 13.26 13.57 22.06
C VAL A 83 12.92 12.38 22.98
N LEU A 84 12.61 11.23 22.39
CA LEU A 84 12.10 10.06 23.10
C LEU A 84 13.21 9.13 23.59
N GLU A 85 12.93 8.45 24.70
CA GLU A 85 13.80 7.38 25.20
C GLU A 85 13.74 6.16 24.27
N GLU A 86 14.81 5.38 24.17
CA GLU A 86 14.88 4.18 23.29
C GLU A 86 13.71 3.22 23.50
N LYS A 87 13.29 3.04 24.75
CA LYS A 87 12.17 2.17 25.12
C LYS A 87 10.79 2.74 24.78
N GLU A 88 10.70 4.04 24.55
CA GLU A 88 9.50 4.72 24.06
C GLU A 88 9.48 4.70 22.52
N LYS A 89 10.64 4.91 21.88
CA LYS A 89 10.82 4.82 20.42
C LYS A 89 10.38 3.47 19.88
N SER A 90 10.68 2.36 20.55
CA SER A 90 10.29 1.02 20.09
C SER A 90 8.77 0.76 20.10
N ILE A 91 7.99 1.54 20.85
CA ILE A 91 6.53 1.35 20.95
C ILE A 91 5.79 2.07 19.82
N ILE A 92 6.29 3.23 19.39
CA ILE A 92 5.58 4.13 18.45
C ILE A 92 5.33 3.50 17.07
N PRO A 93 6.32 2.86 16.41
CA PRO A 93 6.11 2.21 15.11
C PRO A 93 4.98 1.20 15.14
N HIS A 94 4.92 0.36 16.19
CA HIS A 94 3.85 -0.62 16.33
C HIS A 94 2.48 0.00 16.57
N VAL A 95 2.42 1.19 17.18
CA VAL A 95 1.17 1.95 17.26
C VAL A 95 0.75 2.47 15.88
N GLY A 96 1.70 2.93 15.05
CA GLY A 96 1.44 3.38 13.68
C GLY A 96 0.99 2.25 12.75
N GLU A 97 1.54 1.06 12.93
CA GLU A 97 1.12 -0.18 12.25
C GLU A 97 -0.29 -0.65 12.66
N GLY A 98 -0.88 -0.05 13.71
CA GLY A 98 -2.24 -0.36 14.17
C GLY A 98 -2.33 -1.46 15.24
N TYR A 99 -1.21 -1.89 15.83
CA TYR A 99 -1.22 -2.90 16.88
C TYR A 99 -1.93 -2.41 18.16
N THR A 100 -2.63 -3.33 18.81
CA THR A 100 -3.22 -3.09 20.11
C THR A 100 -2.15 -3.08 21.20
N THR A 101 -2.43 -2.35 22.29
CA THR A 101 -1.56 -2.32 23.49
C THR A 101 -1.25 -3.71 24.07
N ARG A 102 -2.10 -4.71 23.82
CA ARG A 102 -1.87 -6.10 24.25
C ARG A 102 -0.88 -6.80 23.33
N GLU A 103 -1.01 -6.66 22.02
CA GLU A 103 -0.09 -7.26 21.05
C GLU A 103 1.31 -6.67 21.20
N ILE A 104 1.41 -5.35 21.39
CA ILE A 104 2.68 -4.66 21.65
C ILE A 104 3.31 -5.17 22.94
N ALA A 105 2.50 -5.35 24.00
CA ALA A 105 2.96 -5.88 25.28
C ALA A 105 3.53 -7.30 25.14
N VAL A 106 2.90 -8.17 24.35
CA VAL A 106 3.43 -9.52 24.08
C VAL A 106 4.71 -9.45 23.25
N LYS A 107 4.74 -8.63 22.19
CA LYS A 107 5.89 -8.51 21.28
C LYS A 107 7.14 -7.96 21.96
N LEU A 108 6.98 -7.02 22.89
CA LEU A 108 8.07 -6.38 23.63
C LEU A 108 8.31 -7.00 25.02
N GLU A 109 7.64 -8.11 25.35
CA GLU A 109 7.71 -8.79 26.65
C GLU A 109 7.46 -7.85 27.86
N MET A 110 6.49 -6.95 27.70
CA MET A 110 6.14 -5.93 28.68
C MET A 110 4.75 -6.12 29.27
N LYS A 111 4.50 -5.56 30.46
CA LYS A 111 3.14 -5.46 30.98
C LYS A 111 2.34 -4.44 30.17
N LYS A 112 1.06 -4.74 29.93
CA LYS A 112 0.11 -3.83 29.24
C LYS A 112 0.07 -2.43 29.86
N SER A 113 0.09 -2.34 31.19
CA SER A 113 0.12 -1.06 31.91
C SER A 113 1.35 -0.23 31.58
N THR A 114 2.52 -0.87 31.51
CA THR A 114 3.78 -0.21 31.17
C THR A 114 3.77 0.33 29.75
N VAL A 115 3.25 -0.43 28.79
CA VAL A 115 3.07 0.03 27.40
C VAL A 115 2.16 1.26 27.36
N GLN A 116 1.02 1.23 28.07
CA GLN A 116 0.09 2.36 28.12
C GLN A 116 0.72 3.63 28.71
N THR A 117 1.45 3.50 29.82
CA THR A 117 2.12 4.64 30.47
C THR A 117 3.20 5.23 29.56
N ARG A 118 4.02 4.37 28.93
CA ARG A 118 5.08 4.81 28.02
C ARG A 118 4.53 5.47 26.76
N LYS A 119 3.50 4.87 26.14
CA LYS A 119 2.79 5.48 25.01
C LYS A 119 2.28 6.88 25.35
N THR A 120 1.66 7.04 26.52
CA THR A 120 1.12 8.33 26.97
C THR A 120 2.22 9.35 27.23
N ARG A 121 3.33 8.92 27.86
CA ARG A 121 4.49 9.77 28.10
C ARG A 121 5.15 10.21 26.80
N ALA A 122 5.34 9.29 25.86
CA ALA A 122 5.90 9.60 24.56
C ALA A 122 5.03 10.62 23.79
N PHE A 123 3.71 10.45 23.82
CA PHE A 123 2.77 11.42 23.25
C PHE A 123 2.94 12.83 23.83
N LEU A 124 3.06 12.95 25.16
CA LEU A 124 3.26 14.24 25.83
C LEU A 124 4.63 14.87 25.53
N LYS A 125 5.68 14.06 25.39
CA LYS A 125 7.02 14.55 25.02
C LYS A 125 7.06 15.10 23.60
N MET A 126 6.41 14.41 22.66
CA MET A 126 6.31 14.87 21.26
C MET A 126 5.41 16.10 21.13
N ASN A 127 4.45 16.30 22.05
CA ASN A 127 3.48 17.39 22.00
C ASN A 127 3.54 18.23 23.30
N PRO A 128 4.58 19.05 23.48
CA PRO A 128 4.75 19.83 24.72
C PRO A 128 3.60 20.81 24.98
N ASP A 129 2.97 21.35 23.93
CA ASP A 129 1.85 22.29 24.03
C ASP A 129 0.48 21.62 24.20
N TYR A 130 0.43 20.29 24.35
CA TYR A 130 -0.82 19.56 24.46
C TYR A 130 -1.60 19.97 25.72
N LYS A 131 -2.74 20.62 25.52
CA LYS A 131 -3.70 20.92 26.58
C LYS A 131 -4.76 19.83 26.62
N PRO A 132 -4.87 19.06 27.73
CA PRO A 132 -5.89 18.03 27.81
C PRO A 132 -7.27 18.67 27.72
N ILE A 133 -8.05 18.22 26.74
CA ILE A 133 -9.46 18.58 26.64
C ILE A 133 -10.12 18.03 27.92
N LYS A 134 -10.52 18.92 28.84
CA LYS A 134 -11.14 18.57 30.13
C LYS A 134 -12.55 17.95 29.98
N GLN A 135 -12.86 17.36 28.84
CA GLN A 135 -14.08 16.59 28.66
C GLN A 135 -13.86 15.22 29.28
N LYS A 136 -14.47 15.01 30.45
CA LYS A 136 -14.48 13.71 31.13
C LYS A 136 -15.15 12.61 30.27
N SER A 137 -15.83 13.00 29.18
CA SER A 137 -16.54 12.14 28.23
C SER A 137 -17.42 12.97 27.28
N PHE A 138 -17.53 12.57 26.01
CA PHE A 138 -18.64 13.02 25.14
C PHE A 138 -19.97 12.34 25.47
N PHE A 139 -19.93 11.11 25.99
CA PHE A 139 -21.11 10.25 26.21
C PHE A 139 -21.53 10.08 27.68
N LEU A 140 -20.73 10.51 28.65
CA LEU A 140 -21.16 10.55 30.05
C LEU A 140 -21.81 11.93 30.24
N GLY A 141 -23.13 11.96 30.09
CA GLY A 141 -23.94 13.08 30.56
C GLY A 141 -23.54 13.46 31.99
N LYS A 142 -23.77 14.72 32.37
CA LYS A 142 -23.47 15.29 33.70
C LYS A 142 -23.66 14.22 34.78
N ARG A 143 -22.56 13.66 35.33
CA ARG A 143 -22.66 12.74 36.47
C ARG A 143 -23.44 13.48 37.54
N MET A 144 -24.65 13.02 37.86
CA MET A 144 -25.34 13.48 39.05
C MET A 144 -24.41 13.17 40.22
N ILE A 145 -23.99 14.22 40.92
CA ILE A 145 -23.30 14.09 42.20
C ILE A 145 -24.28 13.34 43.11
N LYS A 146 -24.06 12.03 43.31
CA LYS A 146 -24.81 11.30 44.35
C LYS A 146 -24.36 11.90 45.68
N ARG A 147 -25.21 12.77 46.26
CA ARG A 147 -25.05 13.24 47.63
C ARG A 147 -25.00 12.01 48.54
N ASN A 148 -24.07 12.00 49.48
CA ASN A 148 -23.99 10.97 50.51
C ASN A 148 -25.32 10.95 51.27
N HIS A 149 -26.04 9.83 51.22
CA HIS A 149 -27.33 9.64 51.90
C HIS A 149 -27.23 9.69 53.43
N GLN A 150 -26.02 9.77 53.98
CA GLN A 150 -25.72 9.62 55.40
C GLN A 150 -25.54 10.94 56.17
N LEU A 151 -25.64 12.11 55.52
CA LEU A 151 -25.51 13.41 56.20
C LEU A 151 -26.82 13.93 56.83
N GLY A 152 -27.86 13.10 56.90
CA GLY A 152 -29.17 13.46 57.48
C GLY A 152 -29.55 12.70 58.76
N LEU A 153 -28.62 11.94 59.36
CA LEU A 153 -28.84 11.20 60.60
C LEU A 153 -27.80 11.62 61.64
N VAL A 154 -27.93 12.85 62.12
CA VAL A 154 -27.34 13.25 63.41
C VAL A 154 -28.44 13.99 64.17
N ILE A 155 -29.00 13.26 65.14
CA ILE A 155 -29.80 13.63 66.34
C ILE A 155 -30.75 14.81 66.19
#